data_AF-A0AAU5KWE6-F1
#
_entry.id   AF-A0AAU5KWE6-F1
#
_cell.length_a   1.000
_cell.length_b   1.000
_cell.length_c   1.000
_cell.angle_alpha   90.00
_cell.angle_beta   90.00
_cell.angle_gamma   90.00
#
_symmetry.space_group_name_H-M   'P 1'
#
loop_
_entity.id
_entity.type
_entity.pdbx_description
1 polymer ?
#
loop_
_entity_poly.entity_id
_entity_poly.type
_entity_poly.pdbx_seq_one_letter_code
_entity_poly.pdbx_strand_id
1 'polypeptide(L)'
;MTFAATQRSRREDRRISPVFWAMLATLATSGWAVYAGYGNARFGIFLFVVAGWMVSLCLHEYAHARTALHGGDITVGAKGYLTLNPLKYANALLSFVLPIVFVLLGGIGLPGGAVWIERHRINGRLKHSLISAAGPLVNLAAAVLILVPVGAGWLDGTEVHAVWNGYELSVSPLALALGFLGMLQLSATLLNLLPVPGLDGYGIIEPWLSHKARRAVEPFAPYGMLAIFALLWQPEVNHYFFEAVYGVMDLLGVDRLYAQVGHDLFTFWKN
;
A
#
# COMPACT_ATOMS: atom_id res chain seq x y z
N MET A 1 -21.56 23.74 20.51
CA MET A 1 -20.12 23.34 20.57
C MET A 1 -19.31 24.59 20.87
N THR A 2 -18.51 24.58 21.96
CA THR A 2 -17.67 25.71 22.36
C THR A 2 -16.35 25.73 21.59
N PHE A 3 -15.82 26.93 21.32
CA PHE A 3 -14.59 27.15 20.54
C PHE A 3 -13.38 26.32 21.03
N ALA A 4 -13.30 26.07 22.34
CA ALA A 4 -12.27 25.23 22.97
C ALA A 4 -12.37 23.74 22.59
N ALA A 5 -13.58 23.19 22.42
CA ALA A 5 -13.79 21.82 21.99
C ALA A 5 -13.37 21.63 20.52
N THR A 6 -13.63 22.63 19.67
CA THR A 6 -13.22 22.64 18.26
C THR A 6 -11.71 22.77 18.08
N GLN A 7 -11.01 23.51 18.95
CA GLN A 7 -9.54 23.57 18.93
C GLN A 7 -8.88 22.29 19.46
N ARG A 8 -9.46 21.63 20.45
CA ARG A 8 -8.95 20.38 21.01
C ARG A 8 -9.06 19.23 20.01
N SER A 9 -10.18 19.10 19.29
CA SER A 9 -10.33 18.10 18.22
C SER A 9 -9.29 18.33 17.11
N ARG A 10 -9.10 19.58 16.65
CA ARG A 10 -8.10 19.93 15.64
C ARG A 10 -6.65 19.60 16.03
N ARG A 11 -6.33 19.62 17.33
CA ARG A 11 -5.00 19.23 17.86
C ARG A 11 -4.84 17.71 17.94
N GLU A 12 -5.89 17.00 18.31
CA GLU A 12 -5.90 15.52 18.36
C GLU A 12 -5.88 14.90 16.96
N ASP A 13 -6.55 15.53 15.98
CA ASP A 13 -6.53 15.18 14.55
C ASP A 13 -5.13 15.29 13.91
N ARG A 14 -4.19 15.97 14.56
CA ARG A 14 -2.81 16.17 14.08
C ARG A 14 -1.77 15.27 14.76
N ARG A 15 -2.15 14.51 15.79
CA ARG A 15 -1.20 13.66 16.51
C ARG A 15 -1.06 12.31 15.80
N ILE A 16 0.15 12.03 15.32
CA ILE A 16 0.53 10.72 14.80
C ILE A 16 0.44 9.70 15.94
N SER A 17 -0.19 8.56 15.66
CA SER A 17 -0.39 7.52 16.68
C SER A 17 0.93 6.87 17.13
N PRO A 18 1.06 6.46 18.41
CA PRO A 18 2.21 5.69 18.88
C PRO A 18 2.42 4.38 18.11
N VAL A 19 1.33 3.76 17.63
CA VAL A 19 1.38 2.54 16.81
C VAL A 19 2.10 2.83 15.49
N PHE A 20 1.81 3.95 14.84
CA PHE A 20 2.51 4.35 13.62
C PHE A 20 3.99 4.63 13.85
N TRP A 21 4.33 5.28 14.98
CA TRP A 21 5.73 5.45 15.38
C TRP A 21 6.45 4.12 15.60
N ALA A 22 5.78 3.14 16.22
CA ALA A 22 6.33 1.80 16.38
C ALA A 22 6.57 1.13 15.01
N MET A 23 5.64 1.26 14.07
CA MET A 23 5.81 0.73 12.71
C MET A 23 6.98 1.40 11.97
N LEU A 24 7.12 2.72 12.07
CA LEU A 24 8.27 3.45 11.51
C LEU A 24 9.58 3.05 12.17
N ALA A 25 9.61 2.87 13.50
CA ALA A 25 10.79 2.42 14.21
C ALA A 25 11.19 1.00 13.79
N THR A 26 10.22 0.09 13.63
CA THR A 26 10.48 -1.25 13.10
C THR A 26 11.02 -1.20 11.67
N LEU A 27 10.41 -0.40 10.79
CA LEU A 27 10.87 -0.22 9.41
C LEU A 27 12.32 0.29 9.36
N ALA A 28 12.64 1.33 10.13
CA ALA A 28 13.97 1.92 10.15
C ALA A 28 15.02 0.98 10.76
N THR A 29 14.71 0.34 11.89
CA THR A 29 15.67 -0.53 12.59
C THR A 29 15.91 -1.83 11.83
N SER A 30 14.88 -2.45 11.26
CA SER A 30 15.03 -3.63 10.41
C SER A 30 15.76 -3.30 9.10
N GLY A 31 15.45 -2.17 8.45
CA GLY A 31 16.14 -1.72 7.24
C GLY A 31 17.62 -1.46 7.49
N TRP A 32 17.94 -0.79 8.60
CA TRP A 32 19.33 -0.60 9.03
C TRP A 32 20.03 -1.93 9.35
N ALA A 33 19.37 -2.84 10.07
CA ALA A 33 19.95 -4.14 10.40
C ALA A 33 20.27 -4.97 9.14
N VAL A 34 19.35 -4.99 8.16
CA VAL A 34 19.54 -5.65 6.87
C VAL A 34 20.67 -5.00 6.07
N TYR A 35 20.74 -3.66 6.04
CA TYR A 35 21.81 -2.91 5.38
C TYR A 35 23.18 -3.16 6.01
N ALA A 36 23.25 -3.18 7.34
CA ALA A 36 24.49 -3.36 8.10
C ALA A 36 24.91 -4.82 8.26
N GLY A 37 24.13 -5.78 7.76
CA GLY A 37 24.39 -7.21 7.93
C GLY A 37 24.24 -7.70 9.38
N TYR A 38 23.46 -6.99 10.20
CA TYR A 38 23.25 -7.33 11.60
C TYR A 38 22.10 -8.32 11.79
N GLY A 39 22.37 -9.44 12.47
CA GLY A 39 21.37 -10.45 12.80
C GLY A 39 20.99 -11.34 11.62
N ASN A 40 19.78 -11.90 11.65
CA ASN A 40 19.29 -12.77 10.59
C ASN A 40 18.71 -11.91 9.44
N ALA A 41 19.36 -11.92 8.28
CA ALA A 41 18.96 -11.13 7.12
C ALA A 41 17.52 -11.41 6.68
N ARG A 42 17.10 -12.68 6.61
CA ARG A 42 15.75 -13.06 6.17
C ARG A 42 14.66 -12.55 7.12
N PHE A 43 14.89 -12.67 8.42
CA PHE A 43 13.97 -12.12 9.43
C PHE A 43 13.94 -10.59 9.40
N GLY A 44 15.10 -9.95 9.18
CA GLY A 44 15.18 -8.51 8.98
C GLY A 44 14.37 -8.05 7.76
N ILE A 45 14.52 -8.73 6.62
CA ILE A 45 13.75 -8.47 5.38
C ILE A 45 12.25 -8.63 5.66
N PHE A 46 11.86 -9.70 6.37
CA PHE A 46 10.46 -9.91 6.75
C PHE A 46 9.87 -8.74 7.53
N LEU A 47 10.55 -8.32 8.61
CA LEU A 47 10.09 -7.19 9.43
C LEU A 47 10.06 -5.89 8.62
N PHE A 48 11.07 -5.66 7.78
CA PHE A 48 11.17 -4.48 6.93
C PHE A 48 10.00 -4.39 5.95
N VAL A 49 9.72 -5.46 5.21
CA VAL A 49 8.65 -5.50 4.21
C VAL A 49 7.28 -5.37 4.86
N VAL A 50 7.01 -6.10 5.95
CA VAL A 50 5.72 -6.01 6.66
C VAL A 50 5.51 -4.61 7.23
N ALA A 51 6.51 -4.04 7.90
CA ALA A 51 6.40 -2.68 8.45
C ALA A 51 6.24 -1.64 7.33
N GLY A 52 6.99 -1.76 6.23
CA GLY A 52 6.93 -0.87 5.09
C GLY A 52 5.57 -0.89 4.40
N TRP A 53 5.01 -2.09 4.22
CA TRP A 53 3.67 -2.30 3.70
C TRP A 53 2.59 -1.70 4.61
N MET A 54 2.68 -1.91 5.93
CA MET A 54 1.71 -1.32 6.87
C MET A 54 1.79 0.21 6.90
N VAL A 55 3.01 0.77 6.82
CA VAL A 55 3.23 2.22 6.75
C VAL A 55 2.62 2.78 5.47
N SER A 56 2.87 2.17 4.31
CA SER A 56 2.31 2.64 3.03
C SER A 56 0.78 2.58 3.02
N LEU A 57 0.21 1.51 3.57
CA LEU A 57 -1.24 1.34 3.70
C LEU A 57 -1.86 2.41 4.62
N CYS A 58 -1.22 2.75 5.74
CA CYS A 58 -1.67 3.85 6.59
C CYS A 58 -1.61 5.20 5.85
N LEU A 59 -0.57 5.43 5.05
CA LEU A 59 -0.42 6.65 4.24
C LEU A 59 -1.45 6.72 3.12
N HIS A 60 -1.78 5.60 2.48
CA HIS A 60 -2.83 5.45 1.49
C HIS A 60 -4.19 5.90 2.04
N GLU A 61 -4.63 5.32 3.15
CA GLU A 61 -5.91 5.68 3.79
C GLU A 61 -5.90 7.11 4.33
N TYR A 62 -4.75 7.56 4.85
CA TYR A 62 -4.57 8.95 5.24
C TYR A 62 -4.72 9.90 4.05
N ALA A 63 -4.24 9.55 2.86
CA ALA A 63 -4.36 10.37 1.66
C ALA A 63 -5.81 10.55 1.23
N HIS A 64 -6.63 9.49 1.27
CA HIS A 64 -8.07 9.59 1.07
C HIS A 64 -8.71 10.53 2.09
N ALA A 65 -8.48 10.30 3.38
CA ALA A 65 -9.05 11.11 4.46
C ALA A 65 -8.61 12.57 4.37
N ARG A 66 -7.33 12.83 4.08
CA ARG A 66 -6.77 14.16 3.95
C ARG A 66 -7.36 14.90 2.74
N THR A 67 -7.51 14.22 1.61
CA THR A 67 -8.10 14.82 0.42
C THR A 67 -9.59 15.08 0.63
N ALA A 68 -10.31 14.18 1.33
CA ALA A 68 -11.71 14.36 1.69
C ALA A 68 -11.92 15.56 2.61
N LEU A 69 -11.01 15.79 3.57
CA LEU A 69 -11.03 16.98 4.42
C LEU A 69 -10.94 18.28 3.59
N HIS A 70 -10.02 18.34 2.63
CA HIS A 70 -9.91 19.49 1.72
C HIS A 70 -11.11 19.57 0.76
N GLY A 71 -11.77 18.44 0.49
CA GLY A 71 -12.98 18.33 -0.30
C GLY A 71 -14.25 18.88 0.39
N GLY A 72 -14.23 18.97 1.72
CA GLY A 72 -15.34 19.48 2.54
C GLY A 72 -15.84 18.52 3.63
N ASP A 73 -15.35 17.27 3.66
CA ASP A 73 -15.71 16.31 4.71
C ASP A 73 -14.89 16.52 5.98
N ILE A 74 -15.41 17.35 6.89
CA ILE A 74 -14.80 17.60 8.19
C ILE A 74 -14.89 16.41 9.17
N THR A 75 -15.69 15.38 8.86
CA THR A 75 -15.94 14.26 9.78
C THR A 75 -14.79 13.28 9.86
N VAL A 76 -13.92 13.24 8.84
CA VAL A 76 -12.72 12.38 8.80
C VAL A 76 -11.72 12.68 9.93
N GLY A 77 -11.67 13.93 10.40
CA GLY A 77 -10.88 14.32 11.57
C GLY A 77 -11.44 13.67 12.83
N ALA A 78 -12.73 13.89 13.10
CA ALA A 78 -13.42 13.33 14.26
C ALA A 78 -13.41 11.79 14.30
N LYS A 79 -13.41 11.11 13.14
CA LYS A 79 -13.29 9.64 13.02
C LYS A 79 -11.87 9.14 13.31
N GLY A 80 -10.89 10.02 13.46
CA GLY A 80 -9.50 9.68 13.80
C GLY A 80 -8.67 9.18 12.62
N TYR A 81 -9.18 9.25 11.39
CA TYR A 81 -8.48 8.78 10.18
C TYR A 81 -7.22 9.59 9.86
N LEU A 82 -7.10 10.80 10.41
CA LEU A 82 -5.92 11.65 10.25
C LEU A 82 -4.76 11.31 11.21
N THR A 83 -4.93 10.30 12.08
CA THR A 83 -3.92 9.95 13.10
C THR A 83 -2.96 8.83 12.67
N LEU A 84 -3.08 8.33 11.43
CA LEU A 84 -2.28 7.22 10.89
C LEU A 84 -2.35 5.95 11.76
N ASN A 85 -3.46 5.75 12.48
CA ASN A 85 -3.63 4.59 13.34
C ASN A 85 -4.37 3.47 12.59
N PRO A 86 -3.72 2.33 12.28
CA PRO A 86 -4.35 1.23 11.55
C PRO A 86 -5.61 0.70 12.26
N LEU A 87 -5.67 0.80 13.59
CA LEU A 87 -6.77 0.30 14.41
C LEU A 87 -8.01 1.20 14.38
N LYS A 88 -7.89 2.45 13.93
CA LYS A 88 -9.02 3.40 13.87
C LYS A 88 -9.76 3.37 12.55
N TYR A 89 -9.23 2.69 11.53
CA TYR A 89 -9.93 2.53 10.26
C TYR A 89 -11.10 1.56 10.42
N ALA A 90 -12.16 1.83 9.67
CA ALA A 90 -13.49 1.33 10.00
C ALA A 90 -13.63 -0.19 10.02
N ASN A 91 -12.83 -0.89 9.20
CA ASN A 91 -12.76 -2.34 9.18
C ASN A 91 -11.31 -2.79 9.34
N ALA A 92 -10.62 -2.39 10.41
CA ALA A 92 -9.20 -2.72 10.64
C ALA A 92 -8.81 -4.19 10.35
N LEU A 93 -9.70 -5.15 10.65
CA LEU A 93 -9.54 -6.56 10.28
C LEU A 93 -9.45 -6.76 8.75
N LEU A 94 -10.46 -6.34 8.00
CA LEU A 94 -10.44 -6.49 6.53
C LEU A 94 -9.41 -5.56 5.87
N SER A 95 -9.19 -4.38 6.45
CA SER A 95 -8.31 -3.36 5.90
C SER A 95 -6.83 -3.64 6.09
N PHE A 96 -6.43 -4.39 7.12
CA PHE A 96 -5.02 -4.64 7.42
C PHE A 96 -4.69 -6.13 7.51
N VAL A 97 -5.55 -6.95 8.15
CA VAL A 97 -5.24 -8.38 8.29
C VAL A 97 -5.32 -9.10 6.96
N LEU A 98 -6.33 -8.80 6.12
CA LEU A 98 -6.44 -9.43 4.81
C LEU A 98 -5.24 -9.07 3.92
N PRO A 99 -4.86 -7.79 3.71
CA PRO A 99 -3.66 -7.48 2.93
C PRO A 99 -2.38 -8.11 3.46
N ILE A 100 -2.19 -8.17 4.78
CA ILE A 100 -1.02 -8.84 5.38
C ILE A 100 -1.03 -10.33 5.06
N VAL A 101 -2.16 -11.02 5.25
CA VAL A 101 -2.27 -12.46 4.94
C VAL A 101 -1.93 -12.73 3.47
N PHE A 102 -2.34 -11.87 2.54
CA PHE A 102 -2.02 -12.06 1.12
C PHE A 102 -0.56 -11.76 0.77
N VAL A 103 0.04 -10.75 1.38
CA VAL A 103 1.49 -10.53 1.28
C VAL A 103 2.25 -11.77 1.78
N LEU A 104 1.77 -12.40 2.86
CA LEU A 104 2.37 -13.62 3.43
C LEU A 104 2.12 -14.87 2.57
N LEU A 105 0.97 -14.99 1.92
CA LEU A 105 0.59 -16.21 1.17
C LEU A 105 1.16 -16.25 -0.24
N GLY A 106 1.28 -15.10 -0.93
CA GLY A 106 1.66 -15.09 -2.35
C GLY A 106 2.13 -13.75 -2.91
N GLY A 107 2.58 -12.80 -2.07
CA GLY A 107 3.21 -11.57 -2.54
C GLY A 107 2.28 -10.62 -3.32
N ILE A 108 0.96 -10.74 -3.19
CA ILE A 108 0.00 -9.81 -3.81
C ILE A 108 -0.26 -8.66 -2.84
N GLY A 109 0.08 -7.43 -3.26
CA GLY A 109 -0.28 -6.22 -2.52
C GLY A 109 -1.76 -5.89 -2.69
N LEU A 110 -2.58 -6.13 -1.66
CA LEU A 110 -4.02 -5.83 -1.72
C LEU A 110 -4.39 -4.45 -1.17
N PRO A 111 -5.49 -3.86 -1.66
CA PRO A 111 -6.07 -2.66 -1.07
C PRO A 111 -6.46 -2.83 0.39
N GLY A 112 -6.32 -1.74 1.15
CA GLY A 112 -6.99 -1.59 2.43
C GLY A 112 -8.50 -1.47 2.25
N GLY A 113 -9.23 -1.72 3.32
CA GLY A 113 -10.68 -1.54 3.37
C GLY A 113 -10.99 -0.06 3.63
N ALA A 114 -11.95 0.44 2.86
CA ALA A 114 -12.22 1.85 2.67
C ALA A 114 -12.46 2.68 3.95
N VAL A 115 -11.92 3.90 3.95
CA VAL A 115 -12.32 5.00 4.83
C VAL A 115 -13.76 5.45 4.55
N TRP A 116 -14.59 5.59 5.60
CA TRP A 116 -15.96 6.11 5.46
C TRP A 116 -16.00 7.62 5.27
N ILE A 117 -16.04 8.04 4.00
CA ILE A 117 -16.15 9.44 3.58
C ILE A 117 -17.62 9.84 3.42
N GLU A 118 -18.01 10.98 4.01
CA GLU A 118 -19.34 11.57 3.85
C GLU A 118 -19.44 12.31 2.51
N ARG A 119 -19.74 11.54 1.46
CA ARG A 119 -19.83 12.02 0.07
C ARG A 119 -20.77 13.21 -0.12
N HIS A 120 -21.86 13.29 0.65
CA HIS A 120 -22.82 14.40 0.56
C HIS A 120 -22.24 15.77 0.95
N ARG A 121 -21.10 15.82 1.65
CA ARG A 121 -20.42 17.07 2.04
C ARG A 121 -19.42 17.56 1.01
N ILE A 122 -19.11 16.75 -0.01
CA ILE A 122 -18.09 17.04 -1.00
C ILE A 122 -18.76 17.65 -2.23
N ASN A 123 -18.28 18.84 -2.62
CA ASN A 123 -18.82 19.56 -3.76
C ASN A 123 -18.00 19.31 -5.03
N GLY A 124 -18.61 18.65 -6.00
CA GLY A 124 -18.10 18.50 -7.37
C GLY A 124 -17.51 17.13 -7.69
N ARG A 125 -17.78 16.65 -8.91
CA ARG A 125 -17.38 15.32 -9.41
C ARG A 125 -15.87 15.10 -9.36
N LEU A 126 -15.09 16.11 -9.74
CA LEU A 126 -13.63 16.07 -9.71
C LEU A 126 -13.08 15.82 -8.30
N LYS A 127 -13.67 16.42 -7.26
CA LYS A 127 -13.20 16.23 -5.90
C LYS A 127 -13.40 14.79 -5.44
N HIS A 128 -14.53 14.18 -5.78
CA HIS A 128 -14.74 12.75 -5.51
C HIS A 128 -13.70 11.88 -6.21
N SER A 129 -13.43 12.13 -7.49
CA SER A 129 -12.41 11.40 -8.23
C SER A 129 -11.01 11.56 -7.63
N LEU A 130 -10.64 12.78 -7.23
CA LEU A 130 -9.35 13.08 -6.60
C LEU A 130 -9.22 12.39 -5.23
N ILE A 131 -10.30 12.31 -4.46
CA ILE A 131 -10.28 11.60 -3.18
C ILE A 131 -10.00 10.12 -3.42
N SER A 132 -10.67 9.47 -4.37
CA SER A 132 -10.39 8.08 -4.71
C SER A 132 -9.02 7.89 -5.36
N ALA A 133 -8.51 8.84 -6.12
CA ALA A 133 -7.16 8.74 -6.70
C ALA A 133 -6.03 8.92 -5.66
N ALA A 134 -6.30 9.56 -4.52
CA ALA A 134 -5.26 9.96 -3.56
C ALA A 134 -4.48 8.78 -2.98
N GLY A 135 -5.15 7.70 -2.57
CA GLY A 135 -4.50 6.51 -2.04
C GLY A 135 -3.58 5.82 -3.06
N PRO A 136 -4.08 5.46 -4.26
CA PRO A 136 -3.26 4.84 -5.30
C PRO A 136 -2.08 5.71 -5.73
N LEU A 137 -2.24 7.04 -5.76
CA LEU A 137 -1.13 7.96 -6.05
C LEU A 137 -0.06 7.96 -4.96
N VAL A 138 -0.43 7.75 -3.68
CA VAL A 138 0.55 7.60 -2.59
C VAL A 138 1.31 6.27 -2.70
N ASN A 139 0.63 5.18 -3.06
CA ASN A 139 1.31 3.90 -3.31
C ASN A 139 2.25 4.01 -4.51
N LEU A 140 1.83 4.66 -5.60
CA LEU A 140 2.66 4.91 -6.76
C LEU A 140 3.89 5.77 -6.40
N ALA A 141 3.69 6.84 -5.63
CA ALA A 141 4.79 7.67 -5.17
C ALA A 141 5.77 6.88 -4.30
N ALA A 142 5.27 6.04 -3.38
CA ALA A 142 6.11 5.15 -2.58
C ALA A 142 6.89 4.16 -3.45
N ALA A 143 6.23 3.55 -4.45
CA ALA A 143 6.88 2.66 -5.40
C ALA A 143 8.04 3.34 -6.13
N VAL A 144 7.82 4.54 -6.67
CA VAL A 144 8.86 5.32 -7.37
C VAL A 144 10.00 5.69 -6.42
N LEU A 145 9.69 6.17 -5.21
CA LEU A 145 10.71 6.55 -4.22
C LEU A 145 11.58 5.37 -3.78
N ILE A 146 11.03 4.15 -3.80
CA ILE A 146 11.74 2.92 -3.45
C ILE A 146 12.53 2.36 -4.64
N LEU A 147 11.89 2.26 -5.80
CA LEU A 147 12.42 1.53 -6.95
C LEU A 147 13.43 2.35 -7.76
N VAL A 148 13.31 3.68 -7.81
CA VAL A 148 14.30 4.51 -8.54
C VAL A 148 15.71 4.36 -7.95
N PRO A 149 15.94 4.45 -6.62
CA PRO A 149 17.24 4.15 -6.03
C PRO A 149 17.76 2.73 -6.31
N VAL A 150 16.86 1.74 -6.31
CA VAL A 150 17.22 0.35 -6.60
C VAL A 150 17.66 0.20 -8.06
N GLY A 151 16.88 0.73 -9.01
CA GLY A 151 17.19 0.63 -10.44
C GLY A 151 18.39 1.46 -10.87
N ALA A 152 18.70 2.52 -10.12
CA ALA A 152 19.93 3.27 -10.28
C ALA A 152 21.16 2.61 -9.64
N GLY A 153 21.00 1.43 -9.00
CA GLY A 153 22.07 0.65 -8.39
C GLY A 153 22.70 1.30 -7.16
N TRP A 154 22.01 2.25 -6.50
CA TRP A 154 22.57 2.99 -5.35
C TRP A 154 22.86 2.12 -4.13
N LEU A 155 22.35 0.88 -4.14
CA LEU A 155 22.44 -0.09 -3.05
C LEU A 155 23.24 -1.34 -3.43
N ASP A 156 23.83 -1.41 -4.63
CA ASP A 156 24.55 -2.60 -5.12
C ASP A 156 26.03 -2.61 -4.71
N GLY A 157 26.58 -1.47 -4.27
CA GLY A 157 27.98 -1.32 -3.87
C GLY A 157 28.28 -1.56 -2.38
N THR A 158 27.40 -2.23 -1.64
CA THR A 158 27.59 -2.46 -0.19
C THR A 158 28.51 -3.65 0.09
N GLU A 159 29.27 -3.60 1.19
CA GLU A 159 30.08 -4.73 1.68
C GLU A 159 29.24 -5.96 2.11
N VAL A 160 27.93 -5.77 2.31
CA VAL A 160 26.99 -6.82 2.69
C VAL A 160 26.32 -7.40 1.45
N HIS A 161 26.57 -8.69 1.20
CA HIS A 161 26.02 -9.42 0.06
C HIS A 161 24.86 -10.33 0.48
N ALA A 162 23.85 -10.46 -0.37
CA ALA A 162 22.77 -11.40 -0.16
C ALA A 162 23.19 -12.83 -0.49
N VAL A 163 22.64 -13.80 0.25
CA VAL A 163 22.81 -15.23 -0.03
C VAL A 163 21.47 -15.81 -0.43
N TRP A 164 21.40 -16.38 -1.63
CA TRP A 164 20.21 -17.05 -2.14
C TRP A 164 20.60 -18.40 -2.76
N ASN A 165 19.90 -19.46 -2.35
CA ASN A 165 20.19 -20.85 -2.74
C ASN A 165 21.65 -21.29 -2.55
N GLY A 166 22.34 -20.75 -1.54
CA GLY A 166 23.74 -21.06 -1.25
C GLY A 166 24.77 -20.28 -2.08
N TYR A 167 24.31 -19.38 -2.96
CA TYR A 167 25.18 -18.50 -3.75
C TYR A 167 25.16 -17.08 -3.19
N GLU A 168 26.32 -16.45 -3.15
CA GLU A 168 26.44 -15.02 -2.86
C GLU A 168 26.07 -14.21 -4.10
N LEU A 169 25.18 -13.24 -3.92
CA LEU A 169 24.77 -12.28 -4.94
C LEU A 169 25.52 -10.97 -4.70
N SER A 170 25.98 -10.36 -5.79
CA SER A 170 26.59 -9.03 -5.77
C SER A 170 25.56 -7.89 -5.57
N VAL A 171 24.50 -8.16 -4.80
CA VAL A 171 23.39 -7.25 -4.52
C VAL A 171 23.13 -7.25 -3.02
N SER A 172 22.82 -6.09 -2.44
CA SER A 172 22.55 -6.03 -1.01
C SER A 172 21.20 -6.67 -0.64
N PRO A 173 21.09 -7.31 0.54
CA PRO A 173 19.81 -7.83 1.04
C PRO A 173 18.72 -6.74 1.14
N LEU A 174 19.10 -5.49 1.42
CA LEU A 174 18.17 -4.36 1.51
C LEU A 174 17.61 -4.00 0.12
N ALA A 175 18.44 -4.03 -0.92
CA ALA A 175 17.99 -3.75 -2.28
C ALA A 175 16.94 -4.77 -2.74
N LEU A 176 17.12 -6.06 -2.40
CA LEU A 176 16.15 -7.12 -2.66
C LEU A 176 14.85 -6.90 -1.86
N ALA A 177 14.95 -6.52 -0.58
CA ALA A 177 13.79 -6.19 0.24
C ALA A 177 12.98 -5.01 -0.32
N LEU A 178 13.67 -3.97 -0.77
CA LEU A 178 13.10 -2.79 -1.41
C LEU A 178 12.49 -3.13 -2.77
N GLY A 179 13.14 -3.98 -3.57
CA GLY A 179 12.59 -4.48 -4.83
C GLY A 179 11.27 -5.21 -4.63
N PHE A 180 11.21 -6.11 -3.65
CA PHE A 180 9.97 -6.80 -3.30
C PHE A 180 8.90 -5.83 -2.75
N LEU A 181 9.24 -4.95 -1.81
CA LEU A 181 8.30 -3.96 -1.28
C LEU A 181 7.79 -3.02 -2.38
N GLY A 182 8.63 -2.58 -3.30
CA GLY A 182 8.26 -1.75 -4.44
C GLY A 182 7.31 -2.49 -5.40
N MET A 183 7.56 -3.78 -5.66
CA MET A 183 6.64 -4.64 -6.43
C MET A 183 5.26 -4.75 -5.75
N LEU A 184 5.21 -4.85 -4.41
CA LEU A 184 3.95 -4.79 -3.67
C LEU A 184 3.22 -3.44 -3.85
N GLN A 185 3.94 -2.32 -3.78
CA GLN A 185 3.35 -0.98 -3.98
C GLN A 185 2.80 -0.80 -5.40
N LEU A 186 3.52 -1.27 -6.42
CA LEU A 186 3.06 -1.24 -7.81
C LEU A 186 1.83 -2.13 -8.01
N SER A 187 1.86 -3.35 -7.47
CA SER A 187 0.71 -4.26 -7.51
C SER A 187 -0.52 -3.63 -6.89
N ALA A 188 -0.37 -3.03 -5.70
CA ALA A 188 -1.44 -2.33 -5.00
C ALA A 188 -1.97 -1.13 -5.79
N THR A 189 -1.08 -0.38 -6.44
CA THR A 189 -1.43 0.75 -7.30
C THR A 189 -2.27 0.28 -8.48
N LEU A 190 -1.79 -0.71 -9.24
CA LEU A 190 -2.49 -1.21 -10.42
C LEU A 190 -3.85 -1.80 -10.07
N LEU A 191 -3.95 -2.60 -9.00
CA LEU A 191 -5.23 -3.13 -8.53
C LEU A 191 -6.18 -2.01 -8.15
N ASN A 192 -5.73 -1.03 -7.38
CA ASN A 192 -6.60 0.06 -6.98
C ASN A 192 -6.96 1.02 -8.12
N LEU A 193 -6.29 0.98 -9.27
CA LEU A 193 -6.71 1.73 -10.44
C LEU A 193 -7.74 0.99 -11.32
N LEU A 194 -7.99 -0.30 -11.04
CA LEU A 194 -9.00 -1.05 -11.78
C LEU A 194 -10.41 -0.46 -11.51
N PRO A 195 -11.25 -0.31 -12.55
CA PRO A 195 -12.60 0.25 -12.43
C PRO A 195 -13.61 -0.78 -11.85
N VAL A 196 -13.21 -1.51 -10.81
CA VAL A 196 -14.01 -2.54 -10.15
C VAL A 196 -14.68 -1.97 -8.89
N PRO A 197 -16.00 -2.14 -8.72
CA PRO A 197 -16.72 -1.67 -7.54
C PRO A 197 -16.06 -2.13 -6.24
N GLY A 198 -15.93 -1.24 -5.26
CA GLY A 198 -15.23 -1.53 -4.02
C GLY A 198 -13.72 -1.27 -4.05
N LEU A 199 -13.14 -0.97 -5.22
CA LEU A 199 -11.79 -0.41 -5.36
C LEU A 199 -11.82 1.08 -5.65
N ASP A 200 -10.68 1.74 -5.44
CA ASP A 200 -10.54 3.18 -5.68
C ASP A 200 -10.78 3.58 -7.13
N GLY A 201 -10.35 2.76 -8.09
CA GLY A 201 -10.46 3.04 -9.52
C GLY A 201 -11.91 3.19 -9.97
N TYR A 202 -12.82 2.41 -9.38
CA TYR A 202 -14.24 2.64 -9.56
C TYR A 202 -14.67 3.99 -8.96
N GLY A 203 -14.20 4.33 -7.77
CA GLY A 203 -14.45 5.64 -7.14
C GLY A 203 -13.94 6.84 -7.96
N ILE A 204 -12.89 6.66 -8.77
CA ILE A 204 -12.40 7.68 -9.71
C ILE A 204 -13.44 7.96 -10.80
N ILE A 205 -14.01 6.90 -11.41
CA ILE A 205 -14.94 7.04 -12.54
C ILE A 205 -16.40 7.20 -12.11
N GLU A 206 -16.77 6.71 -10.94
CA GLU A 206 -18.14 6.67 -10.42
C GLU A 206 -18.86 8.04 -10.53
N PRO A 207 -18.27 9.19 -10.13
CA PRO A 207 -18.90 10.49 -10.23
C PRO A 207 -19.29 10.93 -11.65
N TRP A 208 -18.73 10.28 -12.66
CA TRP A 208 -18.96 10.54 -14.09
C TRP A 208 -19.98 9.59 -14.72
N LEU A 209 -20.25 8.45 -14.07
CA LEU A 209 -21.25 7.50 -14.52
C LEU A 209 -22.66 8.07 -14.41
N SER A 210 -23.53 7.64 -15.33
CA SER A 210 -24.97 7.95 -15.29
C SER A 210 -25.62 7.32 -14.05
N HIS A 211 -26.74 7.90 -13.60
CA HIS A 211 -27.47 7.34 -12.45
C HIS A 211 -27.89 5.88 -12.68
N LYS A 212 -28.28 5.53 -13.92
CA LYS A 212 -28.66 4.15 -14.28
C LYS A 212 -27.49 3.18 -14.10
N ALA A 213 -26.30 3.56 -14.56
CA ALA A 213 -25.10 2.75 -14.42
C ALA A 213 -24.73 2.54 -12.93
N ARG A 214 -24.77 3.59 -12.11
CA ARG A 214 -24.47 3.46 -10.67
C ARG A 214 -25.43 2.49 -9.96
N ARG A 215 -26.75 2.63 -10.17
CA ARG A 215 -27.74 1.71 -9.56
C ARG A 215 -27.56 0.26 -10.01
N ALA A 216 -27.15 0.03 -11.26
CA ALA A 216 -26.92 -1.31 -11.78
C ALA A 216 -25.70 -1.97 -11.12
N VAL A 217 -24.69 -1.17 -10.76
CA VAL A 217 -23.40 -1.65 -10.25
C VAL A 217 -23.37 -1.72 -8.71
N GLU A 218 -24.15 -0.89 -8.02
CA GLU A 218 -24.22 -0.80 -6.56
C GLU A 218 -24.40 -2.16 -5.84
N PRO A 219 -25.26 -3.10 -6.30
CA PRO A 219 -25.40 -4.40 -5.65
C PRO A 219 -24.13 -5.27 -5.70
N PHE A 220 -23.23 -5.02 -6.65
CA PHE A 220 -22.00 -5.78 -6.84
C PHE A 220 -20.83 -5.24 -6.02
N ALA A 221 -20.93 -4.04 -5.43
CA ALA A 221 -19.84 -3.41 -4.66
C ALA A 221 -19.27 -4.28 -3.53
N PRO A 222 -20.07 -5.01 -2.72
CA PRO A 222 -19.53 -5.90 -1.69
C PRO A 222 -18.74 -7.10 -2.25
N TYR A 223 -19.03 -7.50 -3.49
CA TYR A 223 -18.40 -8.66 -4.14
C TYR A 223 -17.18 -8.30 -4.96
N GLY A 224 -16.85 -7.01 -5.14
CA GLY A 224 -15.77 -6.59 -6.02
C GLY A 224 -14.41 -7.16 -5.62
N MET A 225 -14.09 -7.17 -4.32
CA MET A 225 -12.86 -7.79 -3.81
C MET A 225 -12.82 -9.31 -4.09
N LEU A 226 -13.96 -10.00 -3.91
CA LEU A 226 -14.07 -11.43 -4.22
C LEU A 226 -13.92 -11.69 -5.73
N ALA A 227 -14.44 -10.81 -6.58
CA ALA A 227 -14.30 -10.91 -8.03
C ALA A 227 -12.83 -10.73 -8.45
N ILE A 228 -12.09 -9.79 -7.86
CA ILE A 228 -10.64 -9.66 -8.09
C ILE A 228 -9.90 -10.92 -7.68
N PHE A 229 -10.23 -11.52 -6.53
CA PHE A 229 -9.62 -12.79 -6.13
C PHE A 229 -9.90 -13.90 -7.13
N ALA A 230 -11.15 -14.05 -7.55
CA ALA A 230 -11.50 -15.06 -8.54
C ALA A 230 -10.76 -14.85 -9.87
N LEU A 231 -10.58 -13.59 -10.28
CA LEU A 231 -9.83 -13.23 -11.49
C LEU A 231 -8.33 -13.53 -11.34
N LEU A 232 -7.70 -13.10 -10.25
CA LEU A 232 -6.26 -13.33 -10.00
C LEU A 232 -5.93 -14.78 -9.65
N TRP A 233 -6.92 -15.60 -9.31
CA TRP A 233 -6.76 -17.05 -9.15
C TRP A 233 -6.58 -17.74 -10.50
N GLN A 234 -7.06 -17.13 -11.59
CA GLN A 234 -6.85 -17.66 -12.93
C GLN A 234 -5.39 -17.39 -13.35
N PRO A 235 -4.61 -18.44 -13.72
CA PRO A 235 -3.17 -18.29 -13.94
C PRO A 235 -2.76 -17.30 -15.03
N GLU A 236 -3.52 -17.21 -16.13
CA GLU A 236 -3.21 -16.29 -17.23
C GLU A 236 -3.43 -14.84 -16.81
N VAL A 237 -4.56 -14.56 -16.15
CA VAL A 237 -4.87 -13.23 -15.62
C VAL A 237 -3.82 -12.81 -14.59
N ASN A 238 -3.44 -13.73 -13.71
CA ASN A 238 -2.35 -13.50 -12.75
C ASN A 238 -1.04 -13.17 -13.46
N HIS A 239 -0.68 -13.95 -14.48
CA HIS A 239 0.52 -13.75 -15.27
C HIS A 239 0.53 -12.38 -15.96
N TYR A 240 -0.53 -12.02 -16.68
CA TYR A 240 -0.64 -10.70 -17.33
C TYR A 240 -0.61 -9.54 -16.33
N PHE A 241 -1.24 -9.72 -15.17
CA PHE A 241 -1.21 -8.71 -14.11
C PHE A 241 0.22 -8.48 -13.61
N PHE A 242 0.96 -9.55 -13.30
CA PHE A 242 2.34 -9.42 -12.83
C PHE A 242 3.30 -8.99 -13.94
N GLU A 243 3.10 -9.38 -15.20
CA GLU A 243 3.88 -8.83 -16.31
C GLU A 243 3.66 -7.32 -16.47
N ALA A 244 2.46 -6.80 -16.20
CA ALA A 244 2.25 -5.36 -16.15
C ALA A 244 3.01 -4.70 -14.97
N VAL A 245 3.02 -5.34 -13.80
CA VAL A 245 3.80 -4.87 -12.64
C VAL A 245 5.30 -4.86 -12.95
N TYR A 246 5.84 -5.96 -13.46
CA TYR A 246 7.25 -6.09 -13.80
C TYR A 246 7.64 -5.18 -14.97
N GLY A 247 6.77 -4.97 -15.95
CA GLY A 247 7.00 -4.00 -17.02
C GLY A 247 7.19 -2.57 -16.47
N VAL A 248 6.46 -2.17 -15.42
CA VAL A 248 6.70 -0.89 -14.75
C VAL A 248 8.02 -0.88 -13.98
N MET A 249 8.42 -2.00 -13.37
CA MET A 249 9.73 -2.11 -12.73
C MET A 249 10.87 -2.00 -13.74
N ASP A 250 10.75 -2.67 -14.88
CA ASP A 250 11.72 -2.63 -15.98
C ASP A 250 11.88 -1.20 -16.52
N LEU A 251 10.77 -0.43 -16.61
CA LEU A 251 10.81 1.00 -16.96
C LEU A 251 11.58 1.86 -15.95
N LEU A 252 11.62 1.45 -14.68
CA LEU A 252 12.39 2.10 -13.62
C LEU A 252 13.83 1.54 -13.51
N GLY A 253 14.22 0.63 -14.41
CA GLY A 253 15.54 0.00 -14.42
C GLY A 253 15.73 -1.06 -13.35
N VAL A 254 14.66 -1.57 -12.74
CA VAL A 254 14.74 -2.61 -11.70
C VAL A 254 14.43 -3.96 -12.30
N ASP A 255 15.42 -4.85 -12.31
CA ASP A 255 15.24 -6.24 -12.76
C ASP A 255 14.22 -6.98 -11.87
N ARG A 256 13.32 -7.75 -12.48
CA ARG A 256 12.33 -8.59 -11.79
C ARG A 256 12.94 -9.53 -10.74
N LEU A 257 14.22 -9.91 -10.87
CA LEU A 257 14.96 -10.69 -9.89
C LEU A 257 15.00 -10.04 -8.51
N TYR A 258 15.06 -8.70 -8.41
CA TYR A 258 15.05 -8.02 -7.12
C TYR A 258 13.76 -8.34 -6.35
N ALA A 259 12.62 -8.33 -7.04
CA ALA A 259 11.33 -8.67 -6.45
C ALA A 259 11.19 -10.17 -6.16
N GLN A 260 11.61 -11.04 -7.08
CA GLN A 260 11.50 -12.49 -6.94
C GLN A 260 12.37 -13.02 -5.80
N VAL A 261 13.66 -12.67 -5.80
CA VAL A 261 14.60 -13.08 -4.75
C VAL A 261 14.23 -12.41 -3.43
N GLY A 262 13.81 -11.14 -3.45
CA GLY A 262 13.31 -10.45 -2.26
C GLY A 262 12.10 -11.15 -1.63
N HIS A 263 11.16 -11.63 -2.44
CA HIS A 263 10.02 -12.44 -1.98
C HIS A 263 10.46 -13.78 -1.38
N ASP A 264 11.40 -14.47 -2.01
CA ASP A 264 11.93 -15.75 -1.49
C ASP A 264 12.61 -15.55 -0.12
N LEU A 265 13.45 -14.52 0.00
CA LEU A 265 14.11 -14.18 1.27
C LEU A 265 13.12 -13.72 2.34
N PHE A 266 12.03 -13.07 1.95
CA PHE A 266 10.92 -12.69 2.82
C PHE A 266 10.17 -13.91 3.39
N THR A 267 9.91 -14.93 2.57
CA THR A 267 9.19 -16.15 2.98
C THR A 267 10.05 -17.17 3.73
N PHE A 268 10.76 -16.72 4.76
CA PHE A 268 11.78 -17.50 5.47
C PHE A 268 11.28 -18.79 6.14
N TRP A 269 9.96 -18.94 6.33
CA TRP A 269 9.34 -20.13 6.94
C TRP A 269 9.00 -21.25 5.95
N LYS A 270 9.13 -21.00 4.64
CA LYS A 270 8.84 -22.00 3.59
C LYS A 270 10.05 -22.89 3.25
N ASN A 271 11.22 -22.64 3.86
CA ASN A 271 12.48 -23.34 3.60
C ASN A 271 13.12 -23.87 4.88
#